data_AF-A0AAV6YRX3-F1
#
_entry.id   AF-A0AAV6YRX3-F1
#
_cell.length_a   1.000
_cell.length_b   1.000
_cell.length_c   1.000
_cell.angle_alpha   90.00
_cell.angle_beta   90.00
_cell.angle_gamma   90.00
#
_symmetry.space_group_name_H-M   'P 1'
#
loop_
_entity.id
_entity.type
_entity.pdbx_description
1 polymer ?
#
loop_
_entity_poly.entity_id
_entity_poly.type
_entity_poly.pdbx_seq_one_letter_code
_entity_poly.pdbx_strand_id
1 'polypeptide(L)'
;FVLNELVQTERDYVKDLGVVVEGFIPRIQEKGSSEEMNGKDKIVFGNIHQIYDWHKDFFLGELQKCLPEPERLAQLFIKHERKLHMYVVYCQNKPRSEYVVAEYDSFFEEVKQEINQRFTISDFLIKPIQRITKYQLLLKDFLKYSQKAGLECSETEKAVELMCLVPKRCNDMMNLGRLQGFEVR
;
A
#
# COMPACT_ATOMS: atom_id res chain seq x y z
N PHE A 1 20.32 -9.00 -7.02
CA PHE A 1 20.32 -7.74 -6.25
C PHE A 1 18.91 -7.16 -6.14
N VAL A 2 18.28 -6.76 -7.25
CA VAL A 2 16.92 -6.16 -7.27
C VAL A 2 15.87 -7.01 -6.55
N LEU A 3 15.86 -8.34 -6.77
CA LEU A 3 14.89 -9.22 -6.13
C LEU A 3 15.07 -9.32 -4.60
N ASN A 4 16.31 -9.29 -4.11
CA ASN A 4 16.58 -9.23 -2.68
C ASN A 4 16.08 -7.91 -2.08
N GLU A 5 16.31 -6.78 -2.77
CA GLU A 5 15.77 -5.48 -2.35
C GLU A 5 14.23 -5.50 -2.32
N LEU A 6 13.59 -6.08 -3.34
CA LEU A 6 12.13 -6.21 -3.40
C LEU A 6 11.59 -6.96 -2.19
N VAL A 7 12.16 -8.13 -1.87
CA VAL A 7 11.74 -8.96 -0.73
C VAL A 7 12.05 -8.28 0.61
N GLN A 8 13.21 -7.66 0.75
CA GLN A 8 13.58 -6.98 1.99
C GLN A 8 12.64 -5.80 2.27
N THR A 9 12.45 -4.94 1.28
CA THR A 9 11.55 -3.79 1.41
C THR A 9 10.08 -4.21 1.52
N GLU A 10 9.72 -5.43 1.08
CA GLU A 10 8.40 -6.01 1.32
C GLU A 10 8.21 -6.38 2.80
N ARG A 11 9.23 -6.97 3.44
CA ARG A 11 9.19 -7.25 4.89
C ARG A 11 9.02 -5.98 5.69
N ASP A 12 9.76 -4.94 5.33
CA ASP A 12 9.67 -3.62 5.99
C ASP A 12 8.27 -3.02 5.78
N TYR A 13 7.73 -3.10 4.56
CA TYR A 13 6.37 -2.64 4.27
C TYR A 13 5.29 -3.38 5.06
N VAL A 14 5.35 -4.72 5.13
CA VAL A 14 4.41 -5.53 5.94
C VAL A 14 4.53 -5.15 7.42
N LYS A 15 5.74 -5.00 7.94
CA LYS A 15 5.96 -4.56 9.32
C LYS A 15 5.33 -3.20 9.59
N ASP A 16 5.55 -2.25 8.70
CA ASP A 16 5.01 -0.89 8.82
C ASP A 16 3.47 -0.86 8.76
N LEU A 17 2.84 -1.67 7.89
CA LEU A 17 1.39 -1.83 7.88
C LEU A 17 0.89 -2.46 9.19
N GLY A 18 1.64 -3.40 9.75
CA GLY A 18 1.37 -4.01 11.05
C GLY A 18 1.35 -2.98 12.18
N VAL A 19 2.21 -1.96 12.16
CA VAL A 19 2.15 -0.85 13.14
C VAL A 19 0.79 -0.14 13.11
N VAL A 20 0.20 0.04 11.92
CA VAL A 20 -1.14 0.63 11.79
C VAL A 20 -2.21 -0.33 12.29
N VAL A 21 -2.21 -1.55 11.76
CA VAL A 21 -3.27 -2.54 11.98
C VAL A 21 -3.29 -3.12 13.39
N GLU A 22 -2.11 -3.40 13.94
CA GLU A 22 -1.94 -4.07 15.24
C GLU A 22 -1.61 -3.07 16.36
N GLY A 23 -1.29 -1.81 16.01
CA GLY A 23 -0.94 -0.76 16.97
C GLY A 23 -1.96 0.38 17.02
N PHE A 24 -2.00 1.20 15.97
CA PHE A 24 -2.88 2.38 15.94
C PHE A 24 -4.37 2.01 16.04
N ILE A 25 -4.84 1.07 15.20
CA ILE A 25 -6.28 0.76 15.11
C ILE A 25 -6.85 0.28 16.46
N PRO A 26 -6.29 -0.74 17.13
CA PRO A 26 -6.82 -1.21 18.41
C PRO A 26 -6.78 -0.11 19.47
N ARG A 27 -5.71 0.68 19.50
CA ARG A 27 -5.56 1.75 20.49
C ARG A 27 -6.58 2.87 20.29
N ILE A 28 -6.87 3.22 19.05
CA ILE A 28 -7.89 4.21 18.69
C ILE A 28 -9.28 3.66 18.98
N GLN A 29 -9.54 2.37 18.79
CA GLN A 29 -10.82 1.76 19.13
C GLN A 29 -11.05 1.73 20.66
N GLU A 30 -10.00 1.47 21.43
CA GLU A 30 -10.05 1.51 22.89
C GLU A 30 -10.27 2.94 23.41
N LYS A 31 -9.52 3.93 22.91
CA LYS A 31 -9.67 5.34 23.26
C LYS A 31 -10.95 5.97 22.72
N GLY A 32 -11.34 5.60 21.50
CA GLY A 32 -12.39 6.17 20.67
C GLY A 32 -13.81 5.80 21.11
N SER A 33 -13.97 5.39 22.36
CA SER A 33 -15.24 5.41 23.07
C SER A 33 -15.78 6.84 23.28
N SER A 34 -15.01 7.87 22.92
CA SER A 34 -15.43 9.27 22.86
C SER A 34 -16.29 9.56 21.62
N GLU A 35 -17.25 10.47 21.74
CA GLU A 35 -18.13 10.90 20.63
C GLU A 35 -17.35 11.46 19.43
N GLU A 36 -16.10 11.91 19.63
CA GLU A 36 -15.26 12.58 18.64
C GLU A 36 -14.79 11.68 17.50
N MET A 37 -14.48 10.40 17.76
CA MET A 37 -13.92 9.47 16.76
C MET A 37 -14.91 8.41 16.26
N ASN A 38 -16.15 8.41 16.76
CA ASN A 38 -17.15 7.41 16.40
C ASN A 38 -17.43 7.39 14.88
N GLY A 39 -17.11 6.28 14.23
CA GLY A 39 -17.30 6.06 12.78
C GLY A 39 -16.27 6.72 11.86
N LYS A 40 -15.35 7.54 12.39
CA LYS A 40 -14.28 8.20 11.61
C LYS A 40 -13.06 7.31 11.38
N ASP A 41 -12.86 6.30 12.23
CA ASP A 41 -11.82 5.27 12.09
C ASP A 41 -11.86 4.60 10.71
N LYS A 42 -13.04 4.27 10.21
CA LYS A 42 -13.24 3.71 8.85
C LYS A 42 -12.73 4.63 7.75
N ILE A 43 -12.88 5.95 7.92
CA ILE A 43 -12.39 6.95 6.96
C ILE A 43 -10.87 7.08 7.06
N VAL A 44 -10.30 7.10 8.27
CA VAL A 44 -8.86 7.21 8.51
C VAL A 44 -8.12 6.03 7.88
N PHE A 45 -8.58 4.81 8.11
CA PHE A 45 -7.87 3.60 7.71
C PHE A 45 -8.28 3.04 6.35
N GLY A 46 -9.48 3.38 5.85
CA GLY A 46 -10.00 2.85 4.60
C GLY A 46 -9.96 1.32 4.59
N ASN A 47 -9.37 0.73 3.54
CA ASN A 47 -9.17 -0.72 3.40
C ASN A 47 -7.74 -1.17 3.76
N ILE A 48 -7.01 -0.48 4.65
CA ILE A 48 -5.62 -0.86 4.97
C ILE A 48 -5.48 -2.25 5.58
N HIS A 49 -6.48 -2.73 6.33
CA HIS A 49 -6.52 -4.12 6.83
C HIS A 49 -6.46 -5.13 5.68
N GLN A 50 -7.28 -4.93 4.64
CA GLN A 50 -7.30 -5.80 3.47
C GLN A 50 -5.94 -5.85 2.76
N ILE A 51 -5.25 -4.70 2.68
CA ILE A 51 -3.90 -4.61 2.11
C ILE A 51 -2.94 -5.38 3.02
N TYR A 52 -2.95 -5.11 4.31
CA TYR A 52 -2.06 -5.77 5.27
C TYR A 52 -2.19 -7.29 5.24
N ASP A 53 -3.40 -7.83 5.38
CA ASP A 53 -3.65 -9.27 5.42
C ASP A 53 -3.15 -9.95 4.14
N TRP A 54 -3.46 -9.38 2.97
CA TRP A 54 -3.00 -9.95 1.70
C TRP A 54 -1.47 -9.93 1.57
N HIS A 55 -0.82 -8.85 2.01
CA HIS A 55 0.63 -8.73 1.94
C HIS A 55 1.32 -9.67 2.94
N LYS A 56 0.84 -9.72 4.19
CA LYS A 56 1.37 -10.54 5.29
C LYS A 56 1.19 -12.04 5.02
N ASP A 57 -0.03 -12.45 4.69
CA ASP A 57 -0.41 -13.87 4.69
C ASP A 57 -0.09 -14.55 3.35
N PHE A 58 0.05 -13.77 2.27
CA PHE A 58 0.22 -14.31 0.92
C PHE A 58 1.39 -13.69 0.16
N PHE A 59 1.34 -12.39 -0.14
CA PHE A 59 2.21 -11.81 -1.16
C PHE A 59 3.69 -11.84 -0.78
N LEU A 60 4.02 -11.55 0.49
CA LEU A 60 5.40 -11.64 0.98
C LEU A 60 5.95 -13.07 0.87
N GLY A 61 5.13 -14.08 1.18
CA GLY A 61 5.52 -15.49 1.04
C GLY A 61 5.79 -15.89 -0.42
N GLU A 62 4.94 -15.44 -1.34
CA GLU A 62 5.16 -15.70 -2.77
C GLU A 62 6.38 -14.96 -3.32
N LEU A 63 6.66 -13.73 -2.86
CA LEU A 63 7.87 -13.01 -3.23
C LEU A 63 9.14 -13.70 -2.72
N GLN A 64 9.12 -14.29 -1.53
CA GLN A 64 10.25 -15.08 -1.02
C GLN A 64 10.52 -16.31 -1.88
N LYS A 65 9.47 -16.97 -2.41
CA LYS A 65 9.62 -18.10 -3.34
C LYS A 65 10.23 -17.70 -4.69
N CYS A 66 10.16 -16.42 -5.06
CA CYS A 66 10.83 -15.93 -6.26
C CYS A 66 12.37 -15.85 -6.09
N LEU A 67 12.90 -15.81 -4.86
CA LEU A 67 14.36 -15.74 -4.65
C LEU A 67 15.12 -16.91 -5.30
N PRO A 68 14.73 -18.18 -5.08
CA PRO A 68 15.34 -19.30 -5.80
C PRO A 68 14.83 -19.46 -7.25
N GLU A 69 13.66 -18.91 -7.59
CA GLU A 69 13.01 -19.04 -8.90
C GLU A 69 12.58 -17.66 -9.46
N PRO A 70 13.53 -16.82 -9.93
CA PRO A 70 13.26 -15.43 -10.32
C PRO A 70 12.27 -15.27 -11.47
N GLU A 71 12.17 -16.27 -12.35
CA GLU A 71 11.24 -16.33 -13.48
C GLU A 71 9.76 -16.28 -13.06
N ARG A 72 9.45 -16.68 -11.81
CA ARG A 72 8.08 -16.65 -11.27
C ARG A 72 7.60 -15.24 -10.94
N LEU A 73 8.53 -14.27 -10.82
CA LEU A 73 8.23 -12.91 -10.39
C LEU A 73 7.20 -12.24 -11.32
N ALA A 74 7.41 -12.31 -12.63
CA ALA A 74 6.51 -11.68 -13.60
C ALA A 74 5.09 -12.25 -13.50
N GLN A 75 4.99 -13.58 -13.46
CA GLN A 75 3.71 -14.29 -13.35
C GLN A 75 2.98 -13.96 -12.05
N LEU A 76 3.71 -13.76 -10.95
CA LEU A 76 3.14 -13.37 -9.66
C LEU A 76 2.37 -12.05 -9.78
N PHE A 77 2.94 -11.03 -10.41
CA PHE A 77 2.26 -9.74 -10.62
C PHE A 77 1.10 -9.84 -11.60
N ILE A 78 1.28 -10.53 -12.73
CA ILE A 78 0.24 -10.70 -13.76
C ILE A 78 -0.99 -11.41 -13.17
N LYS A 79 -0.78 -12.54 -12.47
CA LYS A 79 -1.86 -13.33 -11.87
C LYS A 79 -2.68 -12.55 -10.85
N HIS A 80 -2.07 -11.58 -10.18
CA HIS A 80 -2.69 -10.84 -9.08
C HIS A 80 -3.03 -9.39 -9.41
N GLU A 81 -3.09 -9.01 -10.70
CA GLU A 81 -3.51 -7.67 -11.14
C GLU A 81 -4.81 -7.22 -10.44
N ARG A 82 -5.82 -8.09 -10.43
CA ARG A 82 -7.13 -7.80 -9.85
C ARG A 82 -7.05 -7.55 -8.34
N LYS A 83 -6.14 -8.24 -7.63
CA LYS A 83 -5.94 -8.03 -6.18
C LYS A 83 -5.32 -6.68 -5.91
N LEU A 84 -4.38 -6.22 -6.76
CA LEU A 84 -3.76 -4.90 -6.65
C LEU A 84 -4.75 -3.74 -6.83
N HIS A 85 -5.97 -3.99 -7.34
CA HIS A 85 -7.04 -2.99 -7.39
C HIS A 85 -7.44 -2.44 -6.01
N MET A 86 -7.16 -3.16 -4.92
CA MET A 86 -7.36 -2.65 -3.56
C MET A 86 -6.61 -1.32 -3.29
N TYR A 87 -5.50 -1.07 -3.99
CA TYR A 87 -4.77 0.20 -3.89
C TYR A 87 -5.52 1.37 -4.52
N VAL A 88 -6.37 1.12 -5.52
CA VAL A 88 -7.22 2.16 -6.13
C VAL A 88 -8.23 2.64 -5.10
N VAL A 89 -8.89 1.71 -4.40
CA VAL A 89 -9.83 2.00 -3.31
C VAL A 89 -9.14 2.80 -2.20
N TYR A 90 -7.94 2.38 -1.81
CA TYR A 90 -7.16 3.08 -0.78
C TYR A 90 -6.80 4.51 -1.19
N CYS A 91 -6.30 4.69 -2.41
CA CYS A 91 -5.89 5.99 -2.93
C CYS A 91 -7.08 6.94 -3.10
N GLN A 92 -8.25 6.44 -3.51
CA GLN A 92 -9.47 7.23 -3.59
C GLN A 92 -9.92 7.72 -2.21
N ASN A 93 -9.70 6.93 -1.16
CA ASN A 93 -10.02 7.32 0.21
C ASN A 93 -9.00 8.29 0.85
N LYS A 94 -7.73 8.26 0.41
CA LYS A 94 -6.63 8.96 1.06
C LYS A 94 -6.88 10.45 1.35
N PRO A 95 -7.48 11.28 0.45
CA PRO A 95 -7.73 12.69 0.77
C PRO A 95 -8.67 12.89 1.97
N ARG A 96 -9.67 12.01 2.14
CA ARG A 96 -10.59 12.07 3.29
C ARG A 96 -9.88 11.62 4.58
N SER A 97 -9.05 10.59 4.49
CA SER A 97 -8.19 10.15 5.59
C SER A 97 -7.26 11.27 6.05
N GLU A 98 -6.61 11.99 5.13
CA GLU A 98 -5.73 13.13 5.44
C GLU A 98 -6.46 14.25 6.16
N TYR A 99 -7.67 14.60 5.70
CA TYR A 99 -8.49 15.62 6.34
C TYR A 99 -8.81 15.26 7.79
N VAL A 100 -9.27 14.04 8.05
CA VAL A 100 -9.59 13.59 9.41
C VAL A 100 -8.34 13.53 10.28
N VAL A 101 -7.21 13.03 9.76
CA VAL A 101 -5.96 12.99 10.53
C VAL A 101 -5.49 14.39 10.93
N ALA A 102 -5.61 15.37 10.03
CA ALA A 102 -5.26 16.75 10.33
C ALA A 102 -6.22 17.42 11.33
N GLU A 103 -7.51 17.11 11.28
CA GLU A 103 -8.51 17.64 12.22
C GLU A 103 -8.28 17.14 13.66
N TYR A 104 -7.79 15.91 13.81
CA TYR A 104 -7.55 15.26 15.12
C TYR A 104 -6.06 15.01 15.40
N ASP A 105 -5.17 15.88 14.92
CA ASP A 105 -3.71 15.69 15.00
C ASP A 105 -3.22 15.42 16.44
N SER A 106 -3.71 16.20 17.42
CA SER A 106 -3.35 16.01 18.83
C SER A 106 -3.75 14.63 19.38
N PHE A 107 -4.93 14.12 19.00
CA PHE A 107 -5.38 12.79 19.39
C PHE A 107 -4.47 11.69 18.81
N PHE A 108 -4.10 11.80 17.53
CA PHE A 108 -3.20 10.83 16.90
C PHE A 108 -1.77 10.91 17.45
N GLU A 109 -1.32 12.10 17.86
CA GLU A 109 -0.03 12.30 18.52
C GLU A 109 0.00 11.63 19.92
N GLU A 110 -1.06 11.75 20.71
CA GLU A 110 -1.19 11.01 21.97
C GLU A 110 -1.16 9.50 21.75
N VAL A 111 -1.96 8.99 20.80
CA VAL A 111 -1.96 7.57 20.47
C VAL A 111 -0.56 7.10 20.08
N LYS A 112 0.13 7.86 19.21
CA LYS A 112 1.51 7.58 18.79
C LYS A 112 2.45 7.42 19.98
N GLN A 113 2.35 8.30 20.98
CA GLN A 113 3.17 8.24 22.19
C GLN A 113 2.88 6.98 23.02
N GLU A 114 1.61 6.62 23.18
CA GLU A 114 1.20 5.46 23.97
C GLU A 114 1.61 4.11 23.34
N ILE A 115 1.58 4.01 22.00
CA ILE A 115 2.08 2.83 21.29
C ILE A 115 3.60 2.92 21.00
N ASN A 116 4.28 3.91 21.61
CA ASN A 116 5.72 4.16 21.53
C ASN A 116 6.26 4.18 20.09
N GLN A 117 5.53 4.81 19.17
CA GLN A 117 5.95 4.95 17.79
C GLN A 117 6.73 6.24 17.56
N ARG A 118 7.79 6.13 16.75
CA ARG A 118 8.61 7.28 16.37
C ARG A 118 7.95 8.13 15.29
N PHE A 119 7.30 7.48 14.32
CA PHE A 119 6.71 8.13 13.16
C PHE A 119 5.22 8.42 13.40
N THR A 120 4.71 9.46 12.76
CA THR A 120 3.30 9.86 12.85
C THR A 120 2.41 8.86 12.13
N ILE A 121 1.11 8.85 12.44
CA ILE A 121 0.14 8.01 11.70
C ILE A 121 0.18 8.33 10.19
N SER A 122 0.36 9.59 9.81
CA SER A 122 0.48 10.03 8.41
C SER A 122 1.66 9.39 7.69
N ASP A 123 2.80 9.24 8.36
CA ASP A 123 4.01 8.58 7.82
C ASP A 123 3.77 7.10 7.51
N PHE A 124 2.84 6.46 8.21
CA PHE A 124 2.43 5.09 7.93
C PHE A 124 1.34 5.00 6.86
N LEU A 125 0.33 5.88 6.90
CA LEU A 125 -0.79 5.88 5.94
C LEU A 125 -0.38 6.25 4.51
N ILE A 126 0.79 6.87 4.30
CA ILE A 126 1.31 7.11 2.95
C ILE A 126 1.99 5.87 2.32
N LYS A 127 2.34 4.87 3.13
CA LYS A 127 3.15 3.72 2.69
C LYS A 127 2.49 2.88 1.59
N PRO A 128 1.17 2.60 1.57
CA PRO A 128 0.57 1.88 0.45
C PRO A 128 0.74 2.60 -0.89
N ILE A 129 0.63 3.93 -0.90
CA ILE A 129 0.80 4.77 -2.10
C ILE A 129 2.26 4.74 -2.59
N GLN A 130 3.20 4.79 -1.65
CA GLN A 130 4.62 4.64 -1.95
C GLN A 130 4.95 3.23 -2.46
N ARG A 131 4.34 2.20 -1.88
CA ARG A 131 4.63 0.81 -2.26
C ARG A 131 4.16 0.49 -3.68
N ILE A 132 2.93 0.88 -4.02
CA ILE A 132 2.37 0.60 -5.35
C ILE A 132 3.17 1.29 -6.48
N THR A 133 3.72 2.48 -6.21
CA THR A 133 4.58 3.21 -7.15
C THR A 133 6.00 2.65 -7.21
N LYS A 134 6.49 2.00 -6.15
CA LYS A 134 7.83 1.39 -6.11
C LYS A 134 7.90 0.08 -6.91
N TYR A 135 6.82 -0.72 -6.97
CA TYR A 135 6.83 -1.98 -7.73
C TYR A 135 7.21 -1.82 -9.20
N GLN A 136 6.70 -0.79 -9.89
CA GLN A 136 7.07 -0.54 -11.28
C GLN A 136 8.56 -0.21 -11.45
N LEU A 137 9.20 0.44 -10.46
CA LEU A 137 10.62 0.79 -10.52
C LEU A 137 11.46 -0.46 -10.36
N LEU A 138 11.14 -1.28 -9.37
CA LEU A 138 11.84 -2.55 -9.11
C LEU A 138 11.68 -3.54 -10.27
N LEU A 139 10.49 -3.65 -10.87
CA LEU A 139 10.28 -4.50 -12.04
C LEU A 139 11.01 -3.99 -13.29
N LYS A 140 11.11 -2.67 -13.49
CA LYS A 140 11.91 -2.08 -14.58
C LYS A 140 13.39 -2.38 -14.41
N ASP A 141 13.91 -2.26 -13.19
CA ASP A 141 15.30 -2.62 -12.90
C ASP A 141 15.53 -4.12 -13.11
N PHE A 142 14.61 -4.97 -12.64
CA PHE A 142 14.67 -6.41 -12.88
C PHE A 142 14.70 -6.73 -14.38
N LEU A 143 13.77 -6.17 -15.17
CA LEU A 143 13.74 -6.32 -16.63
C LEU A 143 15.06 -5.92 -17.29
N LYS A 144 15.60 -4.75 -16.93
CA LYS A 144 16.86 -4.23 -17.47
C LYS A 144 18.03 -5.19 -17.24
N TYR A 145 18.11 -5.81 -16.07
CA TYR A 145 19.17 -6.78 -15.78
C TYR A 145 18.93 -8.13 -16.49
N SER A 146 17.68 -8.58 -16.58
CA SER A 146 17.33 -9.82 -17.30
C SER A 146 17.65 -9.72 -18.80
N GLN A 147 17.33 -8.59 -19.44
CA GLN A 147 17.68 -8.32 -20.84
C GLN A 147 19.20 -8.31 -21.07
N LYS A 148 19.97 -7.68 -20.15
CA LYS A 148 21.44 -7.69 -20.22
C LYS A 148 22.05 -9.07 -20.06
N ALA A 149 21.36 -9.97 -19.36
CA ALA A 149 21.76 -11.37 -19.19
C ALA A 149 21.32 -12.25 -20.37
N GLY A 150 20.63 -11.70 -21.39
CA GLY A 150 20.16 -12.45 -22.56
C GLY A 150 19.00 -13.39 -22.25
N LEU A 151 18.22 -13.11 -21.21
CA LEU A 151 17.04 -13.91 -20.84
C LEU A 151 15.80 -13.47 -21.63
N GLU A 152 14.91 -14.42 -21.91
CA GLU A 152 13.57 -14.12 -22.45
C GLU A 152 12.75 -13.30 -21.44
N CYS A 153 12.25 -12.13 -21.88
CA CYS A 153 11.70 -11.12 -20.97
C CYS A 153 10.24 -10.74 -21.25
N SER A 154 9.55 -11.40 -22.18
CA SER A 154 8.19 -11.03 -22.62
C SER A 154 7.17 -10.96 -21.48
N GLU A 155 7.20 -11.89 -20.53
CA GLU A 155 6.34 -11.85 -19.35
C GLU A 155 6.72 -10.73 -18.38
N THR A 156 8.02 -10.45 -18.23
CA THR A 156 8.49 -9.35 -17.38
C THR A 156 8.08 -7.99 -17.94
N GLU A 157 8.11 -7.82 -19.26
CA GLU A 157 7.63 -6.61 -19.95
C GLU A 157 6.14 -6.38 -19.67
N LYS A 158 5.30 -7.42 -19.80
CA LYS A 158 3.87 -7.34 -19.44
C LYS A 158 3.65 -6.97 -17.97
N ALA A 159 4.43 -7.57 -17.06
CA ALA A 159 4.35 -7.24 -15.63
C ALA A 159 4.72 -5.77 -15.36
N VAL A 160 5.72 -5.23 -16.04
CA VAL A 160 6.11 -3.81 -15.96
C VAL A 160 4.99 -2.91 -16.47
N GLU A 161 4.39 -3.21 -17.63
CA GLU A 161 3.29 -2.43 -18.19
C GLU A 161 2.10 -2.38 -17.22
N LEU A 162 1.69 -3.53 -16.68
CA LEU A 162 0.66 -3.65 -15.67
C LEU A 162 0.96 -2.76 -14.45
N MET A 163 2.17 -2.87 -13.90
CA MET A 163 2.56 -2.09 -12.73
C MET A 163 2.74 -0.60 -13.00
N CYS A 164 2.89 -0.18 -14.26
CA CYS A 164 2.80 1.23 -14.65
C CYS A 164 1.34 1.72 -14.74
N LEU A 165 0.37 0.85 -15.01
CA LEU A 165 -1.04 1.20 -15.11
C LEU A 165 -1.72 1.36 -13.74
N VAL A 166 -1.37 0.53 -12.75
CA VAL A 166 -2.03 0.59 -11.44
C VAL A 166 -1.88 1.95 -10.75
N PRO A 167 -0.67 2.55 -10.65
CA PRO A 167 -0.53 3.89 -10.08
C PRO A 167 -1.27 4.98 -10.86
N LYS A 168 -1.35 4.86 -12.20
CA LYS A 168 -2.15 5.79 -13.02
C LYS A 168 -3.62 5.70 -12.66
N ARG A 169 -4.18 4.49 -12.58
CA ARG A 169 -5.57 4.25 -12.11
C ARG A 169 -5.81 4.83 -10.72
N CYS A 170 -4.86 4.68 -9.79
CA CYS A 170 -4.93 5.28 -8.46
C CYS A 170 -5.00 6.82 -8.53
N ASN A 171 -4.15 7.45 -9.34
CA ASN A 171 -4.13 8.89 -9.53
C ASN A 171 -5.42 9.41 -10.18
N ASP A 172 -5.91 8.74 -11.22
CA ASP A 172 -7.12 9.11 -11.94
C ASP A 172 -8.35 9.05 -11.02
N MET A 173 -8.48 7.97 -10.24
CA MET A 173 -9.59 7.82 -9.29
C MET A 173 -9.50 8.79 -8.10
N MET A 174 -8.29 9.13 -7.65
CA MET A 174 -8.11 10.17 -6.63
C MET A 174 -8.57 11.53 -7.16
N ASN A 175 -8.29 11.86 -8.42
CA ASN A 175 -8.74 13.11 -9.06
C ASN A 175 -10.25 13.11 -9.33
N LEU A 176 -10.84 11.99 -9.77
CA LEU A 176 -12.29 11.86 -9.95
C LEU A 176 -13.05 12.02 -8.64
N GLY A 177 -12.52 11.47 -7.53
CA GLY A 177 -13.10 11.66 -6.20
C GLY A 177 -13.14 13.13 -5.74
N ARG A 178 -12.22 13.98 -6.25
CA ARG A 178 -12.22 15.43 -5.99
C ARG A 178 -13.28 16.18 -6.82
N LEU A 179 -13.70 15.62 -7.96
CA LEU A 179 -14.71 16.22 -8.85
C LEU A 179 -16.15 15.94 -8.39
N GLN A 180 -16.38 14.93 -7.54
CA GLN A 180 -17.71 14.59 -7.01
C GLN A 180 -18.27 15.58 -5.97
N GLY A 181 -17.79 16.83 -5.96
CA GLY A 181 -18.49 17.97 -5.37
C GLY A 181 -19.62 18.53 -6.25
N PHE A 182 -19.93 17.90 -7.39
CA PHE A 182 -21.12 18.17 -8.18
C PHE A 182 -22.25 17.21 -7.81
N GLU A 183 -23.07 17.61 -6.83
CA GLU A 183 -24.43 17.08 -6.70
C GLU A 183 -25.20 17.43 -7.98
N VAL A 184 -25.60 16.40 -8.73
CA VAL A 184 -26.70 16.54 -9.69
C VAL A 184 -27.96 16.64 -8.85
N ARG A 185 -28.53 17.85 -8.81
CA ARG A 185 -29.85 18.15 -8.25
C ARG A 185 -30.93 17.26 -8.84
#